data_AF-A0A0H5QTT7-F1
#
_entry.id   AF-A0A0H5QTT7-F1
#
_cell.length_a   1.000
_cell.length_b   1.000
_cell.length_c   1.000
_cell.angle_alpha   90.00
_cell.angle_beta   90.00
_cell.angle_gamma   90.00
#
_symmetry.space_group_name_H-M   'P 1'
#
loop_
_entity.id
_entity.type
_entity.pdbx_description
1 polymer ?
#
loop_
_entity_poly.entity_id
_entity_poly.type
_entity_poly.pdbx_seq_one_letter_code
_entity_poly.pdbx_strand_id
1 'polypeptide(L)'
;MVRGSGMIRQKYADANVVLGRATKQFVPNLDVETRWNSMFLMVEDSFKNKDILEAICNQEEFLDKLGPLKLSDMDWRILKSCKDFLSSAYQCTKAASGQNFVTLAMQPLIYSHLKSLCESTISGTTTTGFTTPKVKAAAEAMLIKVDKYHGTLINNTASIALFFFGSKTKQLRCL
;
A
#
# COMPACT_ATOMS: atom_id res chain seq x y z
N MET A 1 -9.22 25.86 -1.25
CA MET A 1 -8.63 25.77 0.10
C MET A 1 -9.76 25.54 1.09
N VAL A 2 -9.92 24.32 1.63
CA VAL A 2 -11.08 23.96 2.46
C VAL A 2 -10.98 24.68 3.82
N ARG A 3 -11.68 25.80 3.95
CA ARG A 3 -11.97 26.46 5.24
C ARG A 3 -12.86 25.51 6.06
N GLY A 4 -12.24 24.65 6.87
CA GLY A 4 -12.93 23.63 7.67
C GLY A 4 -12.04 22.55 8.32
N SER A 5 -10.73 22.54 8.08
CA SER A 5 -9.87 21.45 8.54
C SER A 5 -9.83 21.27 10.06
N GLY A 6 -9.94 22.35 10.86
CA GLY A 6 -9.97 22.26 12.33
C GLY A 6 -11.24 21.60 12.86
N MET A 7 -12.40 21.96 12.32
CA MET A 7 -13.69 21.39 12.70
C MET A 7 -13.78 19.90 12.33
N ILE A 8 -13.34 19.55 11.12
CA ILE A 8 -13.30 18.15 10.65
C ILE A 8 -12.36 17.31 11.53
N ARG A 9 -11.20 17.85 11.93
CA ARG A 9 -10.27 17.18 12.86
C ARG A 9 -10.91 16.92 14.21
N GLN A 10 -11.67 17.88 14.74
CA GLN A 10 -12.36 17.72 16.02
C GLN A 10 -13.46 16.66 15.91
N LYS A 11 -14.28 16.71 14.86
CA LYS A 11 -15.35 15.72 14.61
C LYS A 11 -14.80 14.32 14.38
N TYR A 12 -13.64 14.20 13.74
CA TYR A 12 -12.90 12.95 13.63
C TYR A 12 -12.48 12.42 15.01
N ALA A 13 -11.92 13.27 15.87
CA ALA A 13 -11.55 12.89 17.23
C ALA A 13 -12.78 12.47 18.07
N ASP A 14 -13.91 13.16 17.91
CA ASP A 14 -15.15 12.84 18.62
C ASP A 14 -15.78 11.53 18.12
N ALA A 15 -15.78 11.29 16.80
CA ALA A 15 -16.24 10.04 16.21
C ALA A 15 -15.42 8.82 16.67
N ASN A 16 -14.09 8.97 16.85
CA ASN A 16 -13.25 7.93 17.43
C ASN A 16 -13.74 7.50 18.83
N VAL A 17 -14.11 8.47 19.67
CA VAL A 17 -14.60 8.21 21.04
C VAL A 17 -15.96 7.50 21.01
N VAL A 18 -16.89 7.98 20.18
CA VAL A 18 -18.24 7.38 20.03
C VAL A 18 -18.16 5.93 19.54
N LEU A 19 -17.22 5.63 18.65
CA LEU A 19 -16.99 4.28 18.12
C LEU A 19 -16.12 3.41 19.04
N GLY A 20 -15.84 3.85 20.28
CA GLY A 20 -15.17 3.05 21.30
C GLY A 20 -13.67 2.89 21.13
N ARG A 21 -13.00 3.74 20.34
CA ARG A 21 -11.53 3.70 20.19
C ARG A 21 -10.88 4.40 21.38
N ALA A 22 -9.97 3.70 22.05
CA ALA A 22 -9.38 4.08 23.35
C ALA A 22 -8.57 5.39 23.37
N THR A 23 -8.21 5.94 22.22
CA THR A 23 -7.41 7.17 22.10
C THR A 23 -8.01 8.12 21.07
N LYS A 24 -8.08 9.42 21.41
CA LYS A 24 -8.31 10.50 20.43
C LYS A 24 -7.14 10.52 19.44
N GLN A 25 -7.27 9.75 18.35
CA GLN A 25 -6.39 9.93 17.20
C GLN A 25 -6.86 11.16 16.43
N PHE A 26 -5.94 12.10 16.23
CA PHE A 26 -6.13 13.14 15.23
C PHE A 26 -5.95 12.52 13.83
N VAL A 27 -6.49 13.18 12.80
CA VAL A 27 -6.44 12.77 11.39
C VAL A 27 -5.09 12.13 11.02
N PRO A 28 -5.07 11.01 10.27
CA PRO A 28 -3.84 10.32 9.89
C PRO A 28 -2.75 11.30 9.45
N ASN A 29 -1.55 11.15 10.02
CA ASN A 29 -0.43 12.08 9.84
C ASN A 29 -0.23 12.43 8.34
N LEU A 30 -0.21 13.73 8.04
CA LEU A 30 0.00 14.24 6.68
C LEU A 30 1.41 13.91 6.17
N ASP A 31 2.36 13.80 7.10
CA ASP A 31 3.74 13.42 6.85
C ASP A 31 3.91 11.92 7.05
N VAL A 32 4.07 11.21 5.93
CA VAL A 32 4.51 9.81 5.94
C VAL A 32 6.03 9.85 5.85
N GLU A 33 6.73 9.39 6.90
CA GLU A 33 8.20 9.36 6.95
C GLU A 33 8.82 8.70 5.71
N THR A 34 8.09 7.76 5.10
CA THR A 34 8.49 7.07 3.87
C THR A 34 7.73 7.61 2.65
N ARG A 35 8.33 8.60 1.96
CA ARG A 35 7.83 9.20 0.70
C ARG A 35 7.49 8.16 -0.39
N TRP A 36 8.12 6.99 -0.35
CA TRP A 36 7.97 5.94 -1.36
C TRP A 36 6.81 4.97 -1.09
N ASN A 37 6.28 4.93 0.13
CA ASN A 37 5.21 4.00 0.55
C ASN A 37 3.93 4.71 0.99
N SER A 38 3.86 6.03 0.82
CA SER A 38 2.77 6.89 1.28
C SER A 38 1.42 6.45 0.74
N MET A 39 1.34 6.02 -0.52
CA MET A 39 0.08 5.57 -1.12
C MET A 39 -0.46 4.28 -0.48
N PHE A 40 0.39 3.26 -0.31
CA PHE A 40 -0.03 2.01 0.34
C PHE A 40 -0.48 2.27 1.78
N LEU A 41 0.31 3.00 2.56
CA LEU A 41 0.01 3.32 3.95
C LEU A 41 -1.28 4.15 4.09
N MET A 42 -1.47 5.15 3.22
CA MET A 42 -2.69 5.97 3.21
C MET A 42 -3.93 5.13 2.92
N VAL A 43 -3.87 4.23 1.94
CA VAL A 43 -4.99 3.33 1.63
C VAL A 43 -5.20 2.33 2.76
N GLU A 44 -4.13 1.75 3.32
CA GLU A 44 -4.24 0.85 4.46
C GLU A 44 -4.89 1.52 5.68
N ASP A 45 -4.50 2.74 6.00
CA ASP A 45 -5.08 3.51 7.10
C ASP A 45 -6.51 3.97 6.81
N SER A 46 -6.87 4.24 5.55
CA SER A 46 -8.27 4.56 5.21
C SER A 46 -9.20 3.39 5.50
N PHE A 47 -8.77 2.14 5.25
CA PHE A 47 -9.53 0.95 5.64
C PHE A 47 -9.67 0.81 7.16
N LYS A 48 -8.63 1.13 7.94
CA LYS A 48 -8.70 1.13 9.41
C LYS A 48 -9.69 2.19 9.93
N ASN A 49 -9.97 3.22 9.16
CA ASN A 49 -10.80 4.36 9.55
C ASN A 49 -12.10 4.46 8.74
N LYS A 50 -12.49 3.40 8.03
CA LYS A 50 -13.63 3.40 7.11
C LYS A 50 -14.93 3.83 7.79
N ASP A 51 -15.21 3.25 8.96
CA ASP A 51 -16.33 3.57 9.84
C ASP A 51 -16.40 5.06 10.22
N ILE A 52 -15.27 5.63 10.64
CA ILE A 52 -15.17 7.04 11.03
C ILE A 52 -15.36 7.94 9.80
N LEU A 53 -14.73 7.60 8.68
CA LEU A 53 -14.84 8.36 7.43
C LEU A 53 -16.30 8.39 6.95
N GLU A 54 -16.97 7.25 6.97
CA GLU A 54 -18.39 7.15 6.63
C GLU A 54 -19.27 7.95 7.60
N ALA A 55 -19.01 7.87 8.91
CA ALA A 55 -19.74 8.65 9.91
C ALA A 55 -19.64 10.16 9.66
N ILE A 56 -18.43 10.69 9.41
CA ILE A 56 -18.22 12.12 9.13
C ILE A 56 -18.88 12.54 7.83
N CYS A 57 -18.76 11.74 6.76
CA CYS A 57 -19.39 12.03 5.48
C CYS A 57 -20.93 12.06 5.54
N ASN A 58 -21.53 11.42 6.54
CA ASN A 58 -22.98 11.40 6.75
C ASN A 58 -23.49 12.48 7.72
N GLN A 59 -22.61 13.30 8.31
CA GLN A 59 -23.05 14.40 9.19
C GLN A 59 -23.67 15.53 8.37
N GLU A 60 -24.86 15.99 8.78
CA GLU A 60 -25.61 17.05 8.07
C GLU A 60 -24.77 18.29 7.80
N GLU A 61 -23.92 18.70 8.75
CA GLU A 61 -23.04 19.87 8.63
C GLU A 61 -21.97 19.75 7.52
N PHE A 62 -21.72 18.53 7.01
CA PHE A 62 -20.73 18.25 5.97
C PHE A 62 -21.30 17.61 4.70
N LEU A 63 -22.61 17.34 4.62
CA LEU A 63 -23.22 16.66 3.46
C LEU A 63 -22.89 17.37 2.13
N ASP A 64 -23.01 18.69 2.08
CA ASP A 64 -22.74 19.46 0.85
C ASP A 64 -21.26 19.40 0.41
N LYS A 65 -20.34 19.23 1.36
CA LYS A 65 -18.89 19.28 1.11
C LYS A 65 -18.26 17.91 0.91
N LEU A 66 -18.70 16.93 1.72
CA LEU A 66 -18.12 15.58 1.79
C LEU A 66 -19.04 14.52 1.19
N GLY A 67 -20.35 14.76 1.10
CA GLY A 67 -21.31 13.86 0.47
C GLY A 67 -20.90 13.48 -0.96
N PRO A 68 -20.51 14.43 -1.83
CA PRO A 68 -20.01 14.12 -3.18
C PRO A 68 -18.70 13.31 -3.21
N LEU A 69 -17.95 13.30 -2.10
CA LEU A 69 -16.67 12.58 -1.95
C LEU A 69 -16.85 11.22 -1.24
N LYS A 70 -18.08 10.87 -0.84
CA LYS A 70 -18.37 9.60 -0.19
C LYS A 70 -18.11 8.46 -1.16
N LEU A 71 -17.27 7.53 -0.72
CA LEU A 71 -16.93 6.35 -1.49
C LEU A 71 -18.08 5.36 -1.49
N SER A 72 -18.43 4.84 -2.67
CA SER A 72 -19.36 3.72 -2.81
C SER A 72 -18.69 2.40 -2.40
N ASP A 73 -19.49 1.34 -2.22
CA ASP A 73 -18.96 -0.01 -2.00
C ASP A 73 -18.07 -0.47 -3.15
N MET A 74 -18.37 -0.03 -4.39
CA MET A 74 -17.53 -0.34 -5.54
C MET A 74 -16.18 0.38 -5.47
N ASP A 75 -16.16 1.63 -5.01
CA ASP A 75 -14.91 2.37 -4.81
C ASP A 75 -14.04 1.71 -3.74
N TRP A 76 -14.64 1.24 -2.64
CA TRP A 76 -13.94 0.47 -1.63
C TRP A 76 -13.37 -0.85 -2.16
N ARG A 77 -14.09 -1.55 -3.04
CA ARG A 77 -13.58 -2.76 -3.72
C ARG A 77 -12.40 -2.43 -4.63
N ILE A 78 -12.47 -1.33 -5.38
CA ILE A 78 -11.35 -0.88 -6.23
C ILE A 78 -10.13 -0.53 -5.37
N LEU A 79 -10.31 0.24 -4.30
CA LEU A 79 -9.25 0.59 -3.36
C LEU A 79 -8.63 -0.65 -2.70
N LYS A 80 -9.44 -1.66 -2.38
CA LYS A 80 -8.97 -2.92 -1.83
C LYS A 80 -8.09 -3.67 -2.83
N SER A 81 -8.51 -3.75 -4.09
CA SER A 81 -7.70 -4.32 -5.17
C SER A 81 -6.35 -3.59 -5.32
N CYS A 82 -6.34 -2.25 -5.25
CA CYS A 82 -5.11 -1.47 -5.25
C CYS A 82 -4.23 -1.75 -4.04
N LYS A 83 -4.81 -1.79 -2.83
CA LYS A 83 -4.09 -2.10 -1.59
C LYS A 83 -3.41 -3.46 -1.67
N ASP A 84 -4.13 -4.47 -2.14
CA ASP A 84 -3.63 -5.85 -2.18
C ASP A 84 -2.48 -5.99 -3.17
N PHE A 85 -2.57 -5.36 -4.34
CA PHE A 85 -1.47 -5.29 -5.29
C PHE A 85 -0.24 -4.56 -4.72
N LEU A 86 -0.44 -3.39 -4.08
CA LEU A 86 0.64 -2.59 -3.52
C LEU A 86 1.28 -3.23 -2.27
N SER A 87 0.58 -4.12 -1.57
CA SER A 87 1.08 -4.78 -0.36
C SER A 87 2.38 -5.53 -0.60
N SER A 88 2.44 -6.34 -1.66
CA SER A 88 3.66 -7.10 -2.02
C SER A 88 4.83 -6.16 -2.36
N ALA A 89 4.55 -5.07 -3.07
CA ALA A 89 5.56 -4.06 -3.39
C ALA A 89 6.09 -3.38 -2.11
N TYR A 90 5.20 -3.04 -1.17
CA TYR A 90 5.56 -2.47 0.12
C TYR A 90 6.46 -3.40 0.95
N GLN A 91 6.14 -4.70 1.01
CA GLN A 91 6.95 -5.69 1.72
C GLN A 91 8.34 -5.83 1.08
N CYS A 92 8.41 -5.86 -0.26
CA CYS A 92 9.68 -5.87 -0.97
C CYS A 92 10.53 -4.65 -0.65
N THR A 93 9.94 -3.45 -0.60
CA THR A 93 10.65 -2.23 -0.20
C THR A 93 11.16 -2.33 1.24
N LYS A 94 10.34 -2.81 2.19
CA LYS A 94 10.79 -3.03 3.58
C LYS A 94 11.95 -4.01 3.67
N ALA A 95 11.90 -5.12 2.93
CA ALA A 95 12.96 -6.11 2.90
C ALA A 95 14.26 -5.52 2.30
N ALA A 96 14.16 -4.72 1.22
CA ALA A 96 15.31 -4.07 0.61
C ALA A 96 15.93 -2.97 1.49
N SER A 97 15.13 -2.29 2.31
CA SER A 97 15.57 -1.23 3.22
C SER A 97 16.08 -1.74 4.58
N GLY A 98 16.21 -3.06 4.76
CA GLY A 98 16.75 -3.64 5.98
C GLY A 98 18.19 -3.17 6.27
N GLN A 99 18.47 -2.86 7.53
CA GLN A 99 19.81 -2.42 7.96
C GLN A 99 20.55 -3.51 8.75
N ASN A 100 19.84 -4.50 9.29
CA ASN A 100 20.37 -5.52 10.20
C ASN A 100 20.65 -6.87 9.51
N PHE A 101 20.51 -6.94 8.18
CA PHE A 101 20.74 -8.16 7.40
C PHE A 101 21.20 -7.82 5.97
N VAL A 102 21.75 -8.81 5.27
CA VAL A 102 22.24 -8.64 3.90
C VAL A 102 21.05 -8.42 2.95
N THR A 103 20.93 -7.21 2.41
CA THR A 103 19.85 -6.84 1.48
C THR A 103 20.23 -7.02 0.01
N LEU A 104 21.54 -7.05 -0.31
CA LEU A 104 22.00 -7.20 -1.70
C LEU A 104 21.63 -8.59 -2.27
N ALA A 105 21.75 -9.64 -1.44
CA ALA A 105 21.31 -11.00 -1.78
C ALA A 105 19.79 -11.09 -2.07
N MET A 106 19.00 -10.12 -1.60
CA MET A 106 17.55 -10.12 -1.76
C MET A 106 17.12 -9.51 -3.09
N GLN A 107 17.97 -8.73 -3.76
CA GLN A 107 17.59 -8.00 -4.97
C GLN A 107 17.09 -8.91 -6.10
N PRO A 108 17.73 -10.07 -6.40
CA PRO A 108 17.22 -10.98 -7.44
C PRO A 108 15.88 -11.62 -7.05
N LEU A 109 15.68 -11.91 -5.76
CA LEU A 109 14.43 -12.48 -5.26
C LEU A 109 13.28 -11.46 -5.34
N ILE A 110 13.56 -10.21 -4.96
CA ILE A 110 12.61 -9.10 -5.06
C ILE A 110 12.23 -8.86 -6.52
N TYR A 111 13.20 -8.83 -7.45
CA TYR A 111 12.90 -8.72 -8.88
C TYR A 111 11.96 -9.84 -9.35
N SER A 112 12.31 -11.09 -9.06
CA SER A 112 11.51 -12.25 -9.49
C SER A 112 10.09 -12.21 -8.92
N HIS A 113 9.94 -11.86 -7.64
CA HIS A 113 8.64 -11.72 -6.99
C HIS A 113 7.81 -10.60 -7.62
N LEU A 114 8.36 -9.40 -7.78
CA LEU A 114 7.64 -8.26 -8.36
C LEU A 114 7.24 -8.51 -9.82
N LYS A 115 8.10 -9.18 -10.59
CA LYS A 115 7.78 -9.59 -11.96
C LYS A 115 6.61 -10.58 -11.99
N SER A 116 6.69 -11.65 -11.20
CA SER A 116 5.63 -12.66 -11.10
C SER A 116 4.30 -12.05 -10.61
N LEU A 117 4.35 -11.13 -9.65
CA LEU A 117 3.19 -10.36 -9.19
C LEU A 117 2.55 -9.57 -10.34
N CYS A 118 3.35 -8.87 -11.15
CA CYS A 118 2.82 -8.11 -12.28
C CYS A 118 2.18 -9.02 -13.33
N GLU A 119 2.88 -10.10 -13.72
CA GLU A 119 2.40 -11.06 -14.73
C GLU A 119 1.10 -11.76 -14.28
N SER A 120 1.00 -12.18 -13.02
CA SER A 120 -0.21 -12.78 -12.46
C SER A 120 -1.36 -11.76 -12.36
N THR A 121 -1.05 -10.50 -12.04
CA THR A 121 -2.04 -9.41 -11.99
C THR A 121 -2.60 -9.09 -13.38
N ILE A 122 -1.74 -8.99 -14.39
CA ILE A 122 -2.13 -8.70 -15.78
C ILE A 122 -3.01 -9.84 -16.33
N SER A 123 -2.57 -11.09 -16.15
CA SER A 123 -3.31 -12.29 -16.57
C SER A 123 -4.59 -12.53 -15.77
N GLY A 124 -4.76 -11.87 -14.62
CA GLY A 124 -5.92 -12.06 -13.74
C GLY A 124 -5.89 -13.36 -12.94
N THR A 125 -4.72 -13.97 -12.79
CA THR A 125 -4.50 -15.23 -12.06
C THR A 125 -4.10 -14.99 -10.59
N THR A 126 -4.36 -13.80 -10.07
CA THR A 126 -4.02 -13.42 -8.68
C THR A 126 -4.77 -14.26 -7.67
N THR A 127 -4.10 -14.60 -6.57
CA THR A 127 -4.66 -15.35 -5.43
C THR A 127 -5.87 -14.69 -4.77
N THR A 128 -6.03 -13.38 -4.89
CA THR A 128 -7.17 -12.63 -4.33
C THR A 128 -8.44 -12.70 -5.20
N GLY A 129 -8.37 -13.27 -6.41
CA GLY A 129 -9.51 -13.48 -7.31
C GLY A 129 -10.18 -12.22 -7.88
N PHE A 130 -9.78 -11.02 -7.45
CA PHE A 130 -10.37 -9.75 -7.89
C PHE A 130 -9.29 -8.76 -8.34
N THR A 131 -9.23 -8.53 -9.66
CA THR A 131 -8.39 -7.51 -10.28
C THR A 131 -9.24 -6.50 -11.03
N THR A 132 -8.92 -5.22 -10.88
CA THR A 132 -9.59 -4.14 -11.60
C THR A 132 -8.77 -3.72 -12.82
N PRO A 133 -9.40 -3.13 -13.87
CA PRO A 133 -8.66 -2.58 -15.01
C PRO A 133 -7.58 -1.57 -14.59
N LYS A 134 -7.84 -0.78 -13.54
CA LYS A 134 -6.86 0.17 -12.98
C LYS A 134 -5.63 -0.53 -12.41
N VAL A 135 -5.84 -1.65 -11.70
CA VAL A 135 -4.75 -2.44 -11.12
C VAL A 135 -3.96 -3.17 -12.20
N LYS A 136 -4.62 -3.65 -13.27
CA LYS A 136 -3.92 -4.21 -14.43
C LYS A 136 -3.02 -3.19 -15.12
N ALA A 137 -3.54 -1.99 -15.40
CA ALA A 137 -2.74 -0.91 -15.97
C ALA A 137 -1.57 -0.50 -15.05
N ALA A 138 -1.78 -0.51 -13.73
CA ALA A 138 -0.71 -0.26 -12.76
C ALA A 138 0.36 -1.37 -12.78
N ALA A 139 -0.05 -2.64 -12.92
CA ALA A 139 0.84 -3.78 -13.04
C ALA A 139 1.68 -3.74 -14.33
N GLU A 140 1.07 -3.37 -15.47
CA GLU A 140 1.80 -3.15 -16.73
C GLU A 140 2.85 -2.05 -16.58
N ALA A 141 2.46 -0.90 -16.02
CA ALA A 141 3.38 0.21 -15.78
C ALA A 141 4.50 -0.16 -14.79
N MET A 142 4.20 -0.99 -13.78
CA MET A 142 5.19 -1.50 -12.84
C MET A 142 6.14 -2.49 -13.50
N LEU A 143 5.65 -3.40 -14.32
CA LEU A 143 6.46 -4.38 -15.05
C LEU A 143 7.50 -3.69 -15.94
N ILE A 144 7.08 -2.68 -16.71
CA ILE A 144 7.99 -1.87 -17.55
C ILE A 144 9.13 -1.27 -16.70
N LYS A 145 8.82 -0.77 -15.50
CA LYS A 145 9.84 -0.21 -14.60
C LYS A 145 10.75 -1.31 -14.01
N VAL A 146 10.18 -2.43 -13.59
CA VAL A 146 10.95 -3.55 -13.03
C VAL A 146 11.92 -4.09 -14.07
N ASP A 147 11.49 -4.28 -15.31
CA ASP A 147 12.35 -4.73 -16.41
C ASP A 147 13.42 -3.71 -16.77
N LYS A 148 13.09 -2.40 -16.76
CA LYS A 148 14.09 -1.34 -16.95
C LYS A 148 15.26 -1.44 -15.96
N TYR A 149 14.97 -1.81 -14.70
CA TYR A 149 16.00 -1.93 -13.64
C TYR A 149 16.58 -3.34 -13.48
N HIS A 150 16.21 -4.29 -14.34
CA HIS A 150 16.67 -5.68 -14.27
C HIS A 150 18.19 -5.80 -14.11
N GLY A 151 18.98 -5.17 -14.98
CA GLY A 151 20.45 -5.27 -14.91
C GLY A 151 21.08 -4.59 -13.68
N THR A 152 20.34 -3.70 -13.00
CA THR A 152 20.80 -3.08 -11.76
C THR A 152 20.49 -3.97 -10.56
N LEU A 153 19.28 -4.55 -10.52
CA LEU A 153 18.81 -5.43 -9.45
C LEU A 153 19.44 -6.83 -9.51
N ILE A 154 19.71 -7.30 -10.73
CA ILE A 154 20.31 -8.60 -11.02
C ILE A 154 21.64 -8.34 -11.71
N ASN A 155 22.68 -8.27 -10.88
CA ASN A 155 24.07 -8.15 -11.32
C ASN A 155 24.92 -9.25 -10.66
N ASN A 156 26.14 -9.45 -11.16
CA ASN A 156 27.04 -10.50 -10.66
C ASN A 156 27.26 -10.41 -9.15
N THR A 157 27.38 -9.20 -8.59
CA THR A 157 27.55 -8.99 -7.14
C THR A 157 26.32 -9.46 -6.36
N ALA A 158 25.11 -9.14 -6.83
CA ALA A 158 23.86 -9.58 -6.21
C ALA A 158 23.67 -11.10 -6.31
N SER A 159 24.01 -11.71 -7.44
CA SER A 159 23.96 -13.15 -7.65
C SER A 159 24.97 -13.90 -6.75
N ILE A 160 26.18 -13.38 -6.64
CA ILE A 160 27.21 -13.93 -5.72
C ILE A 160 26.73 -13.80 -4.27
N ALA A 161 26.19 -12.64 -3.87
CA ALA A 161 25.65 -12.43 -2.54
C ALA A 161 24.49 -13.42 -2.25
N LEU A 162 23.60 -13.64 -3.21
CA LEU A 162 22.53 -14.64 -3.07
C LEU A 162 23.08 -16.06 -2.93
N PHE A 163 24.11 -16.43 -3.68
CA PHE A 163 24.75 -17.74 -3.55
C PHE A 163 25.33 -17.98 -2.15
N PHE A 164 26.08 -17.01 -1.61
CA PHE A 164 26.73 -17.15 -0.30
C PHE A 164 25.78 -16.97 0.89
N PHE A 165 24.78 -16.10 0.77
CA PHE A 165 23.92 -15.70 1.89
C PHE A 165 22.47 -16.21 1.78
N GLY A 166 22.09 -16.82 0.65
CA GLY A 166 20.72 -17.29 0.38
C GLY A 166 20.21 -18.39 1.30
N SER A 167 21.09 -19.13 1.97
CA SER A 167 20.68 -20.09 3.01
C SER A 167 20.17 -19.41 4.29
N LYS A 168 20.55 -18.14 4.51
CA LYS A 168 20.12 -17.30 5.65
C LYS A 168 18.93 -16.39 5.32
N THR A 169 18.50 -16.27 4.06
CA THR A 169 17.38 -15.42 3.63
C THR A 169 16.00 -16.06 3.84
N LYS A 170 15.84 -16.88 4.90
CA LYS A 170 14.58 -17.55 5.27
C LYS A 170 13.39 -16.60 5.49
N GLN A 171 13.61 -15.29 5.62
CA GLN A 171 12.57 -14.28 5.78
C GLN A 171 11.60 -14.17 4.58
N LEU A 172 11.96 -14.72 3.40
CA LEU A 172 11.08 -14.74 2.22
C LEU A 172 10.23 -16.01 2.06
N ARG A 173 10.40 -17.06 2.87
CA ARG A 173 9.49 -18.24 2.79
C ARG A 173 8.06 -17.96 3.25
N CYS A 174 7.80 -16.74 3.72
CA CYS A 174 6.50 -16.28 4.21
C CYS A 174 5.91 -15.14 3.37
N LEU A 175 6.47 -14.86 2.17
CA LEU A 175 5.89 -13.94 1.18
C LEU A 175 5.29 -14.72 0.01
#